data_AF-I0Z8J1-F1
#
_entry.id   AF-I0Z8J1-F1
#
_cell.length_a   1.000
_cell.length_b   1.000
_cell.length_c   1.000
_cell.angle_alpha   90.00
_cell.angle_beta   90.00
_cell.angle_gamma   90.00
#
_symmetry.space_group_name_H-M   'P 1'
#
loop_
_entity.id
_entity.type
_entity.pdbx_description
1 polymer ?
#
loop_
_entity_poly.entity_id
_entity_poly.type
_entity_poly.pdbx_seq_one_letter_code
_entity_poly.pdbx_strand_id
1 'polypeptide(L)' 'MVVQAITTVIPGTSPEHALNCYHTAKKLGQAIITSCIKEHAEFYSEQLSRQGISNMIEPDTTTL' A
#
# COMPACT_ATOMS: atom_id res chain seq x y z
N MET A 1 12.77 5.56 1.55
CA MET A 1 11.87 6.13 0.52
C MET A 1 10.53 5.41 0.51
N VAL A 2 10.46 4.10 0.20
CA VAL A 2 9.17 3.35 0.18
C VAL A 2 8.48 3.29 1.54
N VAL A 3 9.20 2.90 2.60
CA VAL A 3 8.64 2.80 3.97
C VAL A 3 8.03 4.13 4.40
N GLN A 4 8.79 5.23 4.25
CA GLN A 4 8.34 6.57 4.63
C GLN A 4 7.13 7.03 3.82
N ALA A 5 7.10 6.79 2.51
CA ALA A 5 5.96 7.14 1.68
C ALA A 5 4.70 6.37 2.10
N ILE A 6 4.82 5.07 2.36
CA ILE A 6 3.70 4.23 2.85
C ILE A 6 3.19 4.76 4.19
N THR A 7 4.06 5.00 5.17
CA THR A 7 3.66 5.50 6.50
C THR A 7 3.11 6.93 6.47
N THR A 8 3.49 7.74 5.47
CA THR A 8 3.00 9.12 5.30
C THR A 8 1.63 9.14 4.66
N VAL A 9 1.41 8.30 3.64
CA VAL A 9 0.16 8.28 2.87
C VAL A 9 -0.93 7.50 3.58
N ILE A 10 -0.60 6.38 4.22
CA ILE A 10 -1.58 5.48 4.81
C ILE A 10 -1.52 5.63 6.34
N PRO A 11 -2.46 6.37 6.95
CA PRO A 11 -2.49 6.56 8.39
C PRO A 11 -2.69 5.21 9.10
N GLY A 12 -2.00 5.04 10.23
CA GLY A 12 -2.05 3.79 11.02
C GLY A 12 -1.09 2.69 10.54
N THR A 13 -0.35 2.90 9.45
CA THR A 13 0.70 1.96 9.02
C THR A 13 1.96 2.14 9.86
N SER A 14 2.42 1.06 10.50
CA SER A 14 3.71 1.05 11.19
C SER A 14 4.88 0.95 10.20
N PRO A 15 6.06 1.51 10.53
CA PRO A 15 7.24 1.42 9.66
C PRO A 15 7.71 -0.02 9.46
N GLU A 16 7.54 -0.89 10.46
CA GLU A 16 7.82 -2.33 10.36
C GLU A 16 6.91 -3.04 9.34
N HIS A 17 5.61 -2.70 9.31
CA HIS A 17 4.67 -3.26 8.34
C HIS A 17 5.01 -2.81 6.92
N ALA A 18 5.24 -1.51 6.74
CA ALA A 18 5.64 -0.96 5.44
C ALA A 18 6.96 -1.57 4.94
N LEU A 19 7.91 -1.83 5.83
CA LEU A 19 9.15 -2.52 5.50
C LEU A 19 8.89 -3.97 5.08
N ASN A 20 8.04 -4.69 5.82
CA ASN A 20 7.65 -6.06 5.48
C ASN A 20 6.94 -6.13 4.11
N CYS A 21 6.02 -5.22 3.82
CA CYS A 21 5.36 -5.11 2.51
C CYS A 21 6.40 -4.88 1.40
N TYR A 22 7.37 -3.98 1.60
CA TYR A 22 8.43 -3.74 0.61
C TYR A 22 9.27 -5.00 0.34
N HIS A 23 9.70 -5.70 1.39
CA HIS A 23 10.47 -6.95 1.24
C HIS A 23 9.65 -8.05 0.57
N THR A 24 8.36 -8.15 0.89
CA THR A 24 7.45 -9.13 0.32
C THR A 24 7.24 -8.85 -1.17
N ALA A 25 6.95 -7.60 -1.54
CA ALA A 25 6.82 -7.18 -2.93
C ALA A 25 8.11 -7.44 -3.73
N LYS A 26 9.28 -7.21 -3.12
CA LYS A 26 10.57 -7.50 -3.76
C LYS A 26 10.81 -9.00 -4.01
N LYS A 27 10.26 -9.88 -3.17
CA LYS A 27 10.42 -11.34 -3.29
C LYS A 27 9.34 -12.00 -4.16
N LEU A 28 8.10 -11.55 -4.03
CA LEU A 28 6.92 -12.17 -4.64
C LEU A 28 6.36 -11.37 -5.84
N GLY A 29 6.92 -10.20 -6.12
CA GLY A 29 6.46 -9.28 -7.17
C GLY A 29 5.35 -8.33 -6.72
N GLN A 30 4.66 -8.61 -5.61
CA GLN A 30 3.58 -7.77 -5.07
C GLN A 30 3.39 -7.97 -3.56
N ALA A 31 2.76 -7.01 -2.90
CA ALA A 31 2.35 -7.10 -1.49
C ALA A 31 1.12 -6.21 -1.24
N ILE A 32 0.22 -6.67 -0.37
CA ILE A 32 -0.92 -5.88 0.10
C ILE A 32 -0.45 -4.98 1.23
N ILE A 33 -0.72 -3.68 1.10
CA ILE A 33 -0.34 -2.68 2.10
C ILE A 33 -1.50 -2.47 3.10
N THR A 34 -2.71 -2.27 2.58
CA THR A 34 -3.92 -2.05 3.37
C THR A 34 -5.16 -2.52 2.60
N SER A 35 -6.24 -2.84 3.31
CA SER A 35 -7.58 -3.04 2.75
C SER A 35 -8.51 -1.99 3.35
N CYS A 36 -9.23 -1.28 2.50
CA CYS A 36 -10.07 -0.15 2.91
C CYS A 36 -11.18 0.09 1.89
N ILE A 37 -12.11 0.98 2.21
CA ILE A 37 -13.17 1.39 1.28
C ILE A 37 -12.56 2.04 0.02
N LYS A 38 -13.29 1.94 -1.09
CA LYS A 38 -12.83 2.38 -2.41
C LYS A 38 -12.29 3.81 -2.42
N GLU A 39 -13.01 4.75 -1.82
CA GLU A 39 -12.62 6.17 -1.78
C GLU A 39 -11.25 6.39 -1.12
N HIS A 40 -10.97 5.69 -0.01
CA HIS A 40 -9.67 5.75 0.65
C HIS A 40 -8.59 5.07 -0.19
N ALA A 41 -8.90 3.94 -0.81
CA ALA A 41 -7.95 3.24 -1.69
C ALA A 41 -7.54 4.12 -2.87
N GLU A 42 -8.49 4.83 -3.49
CA GLU A 42 -8.25 5.79 -4.58
C GLU A 42 -7.36 6.95 -4.12
N PHE A 43 -7.68 7.55 -2.97
CA PHE A 43 -6.88 8.64 -2.39
C PHE A 43 -5.44 8.21 -2.07
N TYR A 44 -5.26 7.08 -1.38
CA TYR A 44 -3.93 6.58 -1.05
C TYR A 44 -3.16 6.20 -2.32
N SER A 45 -3.85 5.65 -3.31
CA SER A 45 -3.22 5.25 -4.56
C SER A 45 -2.64 6.46 -5.29
N GLU A 46 -3.42 7.52 -5.46
CA GLU A 46 -2.96 8.75 -6.10
C GLU A 46 -1.75 9.34 -5.37
N GLN A 47 -1.79 9.40 -4.04
CA GLN A 47 -0.72 9.99 -3.24
C GLN A 47 0.57 9.15 -3.29
N LEU A 48 0.47 7.82 -3.30
CA LEU A 48 1.62 6.93 -3.48
C LEU A 48 2.22 7.09 -4.88
N SER A 49 1.40 7.20 -5.93
CA SER A 49 1.88 7.44 -7.29
C SER A 49 2.61 8.78 -7.40
N ARG A 50 2.16 9.83 -6.70
CA ARG A 50 2.85 11.14 -6.62
C ARG A 50 4.22 11.05 -5.93
N GLN A 51 4.42 10.07 -5.06
CA GLN A 51 5.71 9.74 -4.44
C GLN A 51 6.59 8.83 -5.32
N GLY A 52 6.13 8.49 -6.54
CA GLY A 52 6.85 7.62 -7.47
C GLY A 52 6.76 6.14 -7.12
N ILE A 53 5.80 5.73 -6.30
CA ILE A 53 5.59 4.33 -5.93
C ILE A 53 4.60 3.69 -6.90
N SER A 54 5.02 2.57 -7.51
CA SER A 54 4.13 1.72 -8.30
C SER A 54 3.16 0.98 -7.38
N ASN A 55 1.87 1.10 -7.66
CA ASN A 55 0.78 0.61 -6.84
C ASN A 55 -0.44 0.25 -7.69
N MET A 56 -1.34 -0.55 -7.11
CA MET A 56 -2.57 -1.01 -7.76
C MET A 56 -3.66 -1.19 -6.70
N ILE A 57 -4.90 -0.88 -7.08
CA ILE A 57 -6.09 -1.13 -6.25
C ILE A 57 -6.77 -2.37 -6.80
N GLU A 58 -6.95 -3.38 -5.96
CA GLU A 58 -7.67 -4.60 -6.31
C GLU A 58 -8.94 -4.71 -5.46
N PRO A 59 -10.07 -5.15 -6.03
CA PRO A 59 -11.28 -5.40 -5.26
C PRO A 59 -11.08 -6.59 -4.33
N ASP A 60 -11.40 -6.42 -3.06
CA ASP A 60 -11.38 -7.52 -2.10
C ASP A 60 -12.48 -8.53 -2.49
N THR A 61 -12.06 -9.68 -2.99
CA THR A 61 -12.96 -10.78 -3.38
C THR A 61 -13.04 -11.86 -2.30
N THR A 62 -12.37 -11.66 -1.16
CA THR A 62 -12.50 -12.47 0.06
C THR A 62 -13.69 -11.98 0.87
N THR A 63 -14.88 -12.15 0.32
CA THR A 63 -16.11 -12.11 1.11
C THR A 63 -17.00 -13.22 0.54
N LEU A 64 -16.72 -14.44 0.99
CA LEU A 64 -17.61 -15.60 0.89
C LEU A 64 -18.27 -15.81 2.24
#